data_AF-A0A9N9JI53-F1
#
_entry.id   AF-A0A9N9JI53-F1
#
_cell.length_a   1.000
_cell.length_b   1.000
_cell.length_c   1.000
_cell.angle_alpha   90.00
_cell.angle_beta   90.00
_cell.angle_gamma   90.00
#
_symmetry.space_group_name_H-M   'P 1'
#
loop_
_entity.id
_entity.type
_entity.pdbx_description
1 polymer ?
#
loop_
_entity_poly.entity_id
_entity_poly.type
_entity_poly.pdbx_seq_one_letter_code
_entity_poly.pdbx_strand_id
1 'polypeptide(L)'
;DGIVVEIDESKFCKGKDTDGIWVVGGVERTEKRKCFFVVVDRRDAETIRSIVSKHIKPGSIVATDCWRGYQNLEDFNIIHEK
;
A
#
# COMPACT_ATOMS: atom_id res chain seq x y z
N ASP A 1 19.73 1.73 -8.00
CA ASP A 1 18.62 0.76 -8.04
C ASP A 1 17.53 1.16 -7.06
N GLY A 2 16.28 1.14 -7.51
CA GLY A 2 15.10 1.38 -6.67
C GLY A 2 14.73 0.12 -5.89
N ILE A 3 14.27 0.26 -4.65
CA ILE A 3 13.76 -0.86 -3.85
C ILE A 3 12.32 -1.14 -4.29
N VAL A 4 11.97 -2.41 -4.55
CA VAL A 4 10.59 -2.80 -4.78
C VAL A 4 9.87 -2.94 -3.44
N VAL A 5 8.72 -2.29 -3.30
CA VAL A 5 7.85 -2.35 -2.12
C VAL A 5 6.49 -2.86 -2.55
N GLU A 6 6.09 -4.01 -2.03
CA GLU A 6 4.72 -4.51 -2.17
C GLU A 6 3.80 -3.72 -1.23
N ILE A 7 2.62 -3.36 -1.70
CA ILE A 7 1.57 -2.73 -0.90
C ILE A 7 0.27 -3.50 -1.09
N ASP A 8 -0.43 -3.71 0.01
CA ASP A 8 -1.75 -4.34 0.03
C ASP A 8 -2.67 -3.71 1.09
N GLU A 9 -3.97 -3.87 0.91
CA GLU A 9 -4.99 -3.37 1.82
C GLU A 9 -5.90 -4.49 2.31
N SER A 10 -5.93 -4.65 3.63
CA SER A 10 -6.75 -5.66 4.29
C SER A 10 -7.78 -5.00 5.20
N LYS A 11 -9.02 -5.50 5.14
CA LYS A 11 -10.07 -5.10 6.08
C LYS A 11 -10.16 -6.11 7.22
N PHE A 12 -10.01 -5.64 8.45
CA PHE A 12 -10.13 -6.45 9.66
C PHE A 12 -11.48 -6.20 10.33
N CYS A 13 -12.32 -7.23 10.36
CA CYS A 13 -13.64 -7.18 10.98
C CYS A 13 -13.72 -8.13 12.18
N LYS A 14 -14.60 -7.80 13.14
CA LYS A 14 -14.92 -8.72 14.23
C LYS A 14 -16.02 -9.69 13.78
N GLY A 15 -15.65 -10.92 13.45
CA GLY A 15 -16.61 -11.97 13.09
C GLY A 15 -17.32 -11.68 11.76
N LYS A 16 -18.65 -11.71 11.76
CA LYS A 16 -19.48 -11.42 10.56
C LYS A 16 -19.78 -9.94 10.36
N ASP A 17 -19.25 -9.08 11.22
CA ASP A 17 -19.46 -7.65 11.07
C ASP A 17 -18.83 -7.15 9.76
N THR A 18 -19.51 -6.22 9.11
CA THR A 18 -18.98 -5.54 7.92
C THR A 18 -18.38 -4.19 8.29
N ASP A 19 -18.64 -3.68 9.50
CA ASP A 19 -17.95 -2.54 10.06
C ASP A 19 -16.61 -3.01 10.65
N GLY A 20 -15.53 -2.53 10.07
CA GLY A 20 -14.19 -3.05 10.32
C GLY A 20 -13.14 -2.05 9.87
N ILE A 21 -11.94 -2.19 10.44
CA ILE A 21 -10.85 -1.25 10.20
C ILE A 21 -10.11 -1.64 8.92
N TRP A 22 -9.69 -0.64 8.15
CA TRP A 22 -8.78 -0.85 7.05
C TRP A 22 -7.34 -0.73 7.53
N VAL A 23 -6.50 -1.63 7.07
CA VAL A 23 -5.06 -1.57 7.27
C VAL A 23 -4.40 -1.61 5.91
N VAL A 24 -3.57 -0.60 5.64
CA VAL A 24 -2.66 -0.60 4.49
C VAL A 24 -1.30 -1.05 4.97
N GLY A 25 -0.81 -2.14 4.41
CA GLY A 25 0.50 -2.70 4.70
C GLY A 25 1.43 -2.52 3.52
N GLY A 26 2.73 -2.40 3.79
CA GLY A 26 3.74 -2.51 2.75
C GLY A 26 5.01 -3.18 3.22
N VAL A 27 5.69 -3.89 2.33
CA VAL A 27 6.92 -4.63 2.63
C VAL A 27 7.95 -4.49 1.50
N GLU A 28 9.18 -4.15 1.88
CA GLU A 28 10.30 -4.13 0.95
C GLU A 28 10.65 -5.57 0.52
N ARG A 29 10.79 -5.79 -0.80
CA ARG A 29 11.36 -7.02 -1.38
C ARG A 29 12.88 -7.02 -1.25
N THR A 30 13.35 -6.99 -0.01
CA THR A 30 14.76 -7.10 0.37
C THR A 30 14.92 -8.21 1.40
N GLU A 31 16.14 -8.67 1.65
CA GLU A 31 16.42 -9.67 2.69
C GLU A 31 15.98 -9.19 4.09
N LYS A 32 16.02 -7.87 4.32
CA LYS A 32 15.64 -7.26 5.60
C LYS A 32 14.12 -7.17 5.79
N ARG A 33 13.32 -7.29 4.72
CA ARG A 33 11.84 -7.28 4.74
C ARG A 33 11.26 -6.14 5.60
N LYS A 34 11.81 -4.93 5.51
CA LYS A 34 11.26 -3.80 6.27
C LYS A 34 9.81 -3.59 5.85
N CYS A 35 8.94 -3.41 6.83
CA CYS A 35 7.51 -3.27 6.58
C CYS A 35 6.89 -2.15 7.42
N PHE A 36 5.71 -1.72 6.99
CA PHE A 36 4.85 -0.80 7.73
C PHE A 36 3.40 -1.30 7.67
N PHE A 37 2.62 -0.89 8.67
CA PHE A 37 1.17 -1.12 8.72
C PHE A 37 0.51 0.15 9.25
N VAL A 38 -0.46 0.67 8.51
CA VAL A 38 -1.17 1.91 8.85
C VAL A 38 -2.66 1.62 8.89
N VAL A 39 -3.29 1.85 10.04
CA VAL A 39 -4.75 1.82 10.16
C VAL A 39 -5.31 3.09 9.52
N VAL A 40 -6.32 2.94 8.68
CA VAL A 40 -6.96 4.05 7.97
C VAL A 40 -8.48 3.97 8.09
N ASP A 41 -9.12 5.14 8.18
CA ASP A 41 -10.58 5.22 8.22
C ASP A 41 -11.18 4.95 6.85
N ARG A 42 -10.50 5.39 5.78
CA ARG A 42 -10.91 5.22 4.40
C ARG A 42 -9.77 4.65 3.57
N ARG A 43 -10.09 3.65 2.75
CA ARG A 43 -9.21 3.17 1.68
C ARG A 43 -9.57 3.94 0.41
N ASP A 44 -9.02 5.14 0.25
CA ASP A 44 -9.16 5.95 -0.95
C ASP A 44 -7.79 6.34 -1.53
N ALA A 45 -7.77 6.84 -2.76
CA ALA A 45 -6.54 7.15 -3.48
C ALA A 45 -5.69 8.21 -2.76
N GLU A 46 -6.31 9.17 -2.10
CA GLU A 46 -5.62 10.22 -1.34
C GLU A 46 -4.91 9.64 -0.12
N THR A 47 -5.60 8.76 0.61
CA THR A 47 -5.02 8.07 1.77
C THR A 47 -3.82 7.22 1.35
N ILE A 48 -3.95 6.47 0.25
CA ILE A 48 -2.86 5.64 -0.28
C ILE A 48 -1.68 6.52 -0.73
N ARG A 49 -1.92 7.63 -1.44
CA ARG A 49 -0.87 8.59 -1.82
C ARG A 49 -0.08 9.08 -0.60
N SER A 50 -0.79 9.46 0.45
CA SER A 50 -0.19 9.97 1.69
C SER A 50 0.69 8.90 2.34
N ILE A 51 0.23 7.66 2.38
CA ILE A 51 0.99 6.53 2.94
C ILE A 51 2.23 6.24 2.11
N VAL A 52 2.10 6.14 0.78
CA VAL A 52 3.23 5.89 -0.12
C VAL A 52 4.28 6.99 0.03
N SER A 53 3.86 8.27 -0.02
CA SER A 53 4.78 9.40 0.10
C SER A 53 5.53 9.43 1.45
N LYS A 54 4.86 9.03 2.53
CA LYS A 54 5.44 9.04 3.88
C LYS A 54 6.34 7.84 4.18
N HIS A 55 5.99 6.66 3.69
CA HIS A 55 6.61 5.41 4.10
C HIS A 55 7.55 4.81 3.06
N ILE A 56 7.46 5.24 1.80
CA ILE A 56 8.27 4.69 0.70
C ILE A 56 9.26 5.73 0.24
N LYS A 57 10.53 5.32 0.17
CA LYS A 57 11.63 6.17 -0.27
C LYS A 57 11.40 6.63 -1.71
N PRO A 58 11.62 7.91 -2.05
CA PRO A 58 11.61 8.38 -3.43
C PRO A 58 12.54 7.55 -4.32
N GLY A 59 12.07 7.21 -5.52
CA GLY A 59 12.79 6.34 -6.46
C GLY A 59 12.62 4.83 -6.24
N SER A 60 11.92 4.41 -5.19
CA SER A 60 11.45 3.02 -5.05
C SER A 60 10.37 2.68 -6.08
N ILE A 61 10.14 1.38 -6.26
CA ILE A 61 9.13 0.81 -7.15
C ILE A 61 7.99 0.26 -6.28
N VAL A 62 6.75 0.63 -6.57
CA VAL A 62 5.58 0.17 -5.82
C VAL A 62 4.89 -0.96 -6.56
N ALA A 63 4.83 -2.15 -5.97
CA ALA A 63 4.12 -3.31 -6.48
C ALA A 63 2.73 -3.42 -5.83
N THR A 64 1.69 -3.55 -6.64
CA THR A 64 0.28 -3.64 -6.18
C THR A 64 -0.56 -4.48 -7.14
N ASP A 65 -1.67 -5.03 -6.64
CA ASP A 65 -2.66 -5.88 -7.34
C ASP A 65 -3.56 -5.14 -8.35
N CYS A 66 -3.24 -3.87 -8.64
CA CYS A 66 -3.99 -2.98 -9.53
C CYS A 66 -5.39 -2.60 -9.02
N TRP A 67 -5.62 -2.56 -7.71
CA TRP A 67 -6.88 -2.02 -7.23
C TRP A 67 -7.13 -0.58 -7.76
N ARG A 68 -8.40 -0.27 -8.07
CA ARG A 68 -8.78 1.00 -8.74
C ARG A 68 -8.34 2.25 -7.96
N GLY A 69 -8.17 2.17 -6.64
CA GLY A 69 -7.67 3.29 -5.84
C GLY A 69 -6.21 3.66 -6.10
N TYR A 70 -5.44 2.78 -6.76
CA TYR A 70 -4.09 3.08 -7.24
C TYR A 70 -4.08 3.80 -8.59
N GLN A 71 -5.24 3.92 -9.28
CA GLN A 71 -5.32 4.69 -10.52
C GLN A 71 -5.00 6.16 -10.24
N ASN A 72 -4.12 6.75 -11.07
CA ASN A 72 -3.58 8.12 -10.98
C ASN A 72 -2.38 8.32 -10.05
N LEU A 73 -1.74 7.26 -9.53
CA LEU A 73 -0.45 7.37 -8.83
C LEU A 73 0.74 7.53 -9.80
N GLU A 74 0.57 8.35 -10.85
CA GLU A 74 1.53 8.52 -11.96
C GLU A 74 2.88 9.09 -11.51
N ASP A 75 2.90 9.74 -10.35
CA ASP A 75 4.11 10.27 -9.70
C ASP A 75 5.00 9.17 -9.09
N PHE A 76 4.52 7.92 -9.03
CA PHE A 76 5.23 6.79 -8.45
C PHE A 76 5.60 5.75 -9.53
N ASN A 77 6.75 5.10 -9.35
CA ASN A 77 7.17 3.99 -10.21
C ASN A 77 6.35 2.73 -9.87
N ILE A 78 5.11 2.66 -10.36
CA ILE A 78 4.22 1.53 -10.07
C ILE A 78 4.45 0.39 -11.04
N ILE A 79 4.59 -0.82 -10.49
CA ILE A 79 4.48 -2.07 -11.23
C ILE A 79 3.21 -2.79 -10.81
N HIS A 80 2.55 -3.33 -11.81
CA HIS A 80 1.35 -4.13 -11.66
C HIS A 80 1.75 -5.60 -11.66
N GLU A 81 1.63 -6.23 -10.51
CA GLU A 81 1.95 -7.65 -10.36
C GLU A 81 0.68 -8.37 -9.94
N LYS A 82 0.31 -9.35 -10.77
CA LYS A 82 -0.90 -10.15 -10.68
C LYS A 82 -0.61 -11.50 -10.06
#